data_AF-K6ZQ72-F1
#
_entry.id   AF-K6ZQ72-F1
#
_cell.length_a   1.000
_cell.length_b   1.000
_cell.length_c   1.000
_cell.angle_alpha   90.00
_cell.angle_beta   90.00
_cell.angle_gamma   90.00
#
_symmetry.space_group_name_H-M   'P 1'
#
loop_
_entity.id
_entity.type
_entity.pdbx_description
1 polymer ?
#
loop_
_entity_poly.entity_id
_entity_poly.type
_entity_poly.pdbx_seq_one_letter_code
_entity_poly.pdbx_strand_id
1 'polypeptide(L)'
;MSKPFLAKHINKLIASGLLVMVCLSLLLIYVCIDAKTTEKRLLQQQFNFSLVNLSQNIDARISSMKLIAKTLANDKHIHDWVATGFTADKESILVNKLGFLVKEYGLTSASFADKNTHKYWNHEGFLRVLQPEIDTWYFAYLKSGESDLISVYHDKNKNRVDVYVNYQQTDGNGLSGIATSFDGVLEILKNSLFAKHGDIYLVDNLGKIQVHAEADVAGIKSLQNVFSKDIIDRLLQPNASGFMEFYPATDRLLGASYIPSMNWYVVANVSKVID
;
A
#
# COMPACT_ATOMS: atom_id res chain seq x y z
N MET A 1 67.16 -43.43 -25.67
CA MET A 1 65.70 -43.22 -25.83
C MET A 1 65.45 -42.44 -27.11
N SER A 2 64.59 -42.93 -28.00
CA SER A 2 64.39 -42.32 -29.32
C SER A 2 63.55 -41.03 -29.22
N LYS A 3 63.95 -39.98 -29.95
CA LYS A 3 63.24 -38.68 -30.06
C LYS A 3 61.71 -38.75 -30.21
N PRO A 4 61.10 -39.71 -30.97
CA PRO A 4 59.63 -39.81 -31.07
C PRO A 4 58.92 -40.20 -29.76
N PHE A 5 59.59 -40.88 -28.83
CA PHE A 5 59.01 -41.24 -27.52
C PHE A 5 58.84 -40.02 -26.61
N LEU A 6 59.86 -39.15 -26.54
CA LEU A 6 59.83 -37.90 -25.77
C LEU A 6 58.78 -36.91 -26.31
N ALA A 7 58.68 -36.74 -27.64
CA ALA A 7 57.69 -35.87 -28.27
C ALA A 7 56.24 -36.33 -27.98
N LYS A 8 56.00 -37.64 -27.96
CA LYS A 8 54.68 -38.22 -27.63
C LYS A 8 54.28 -37.95 -26.17
N HIS A 9 55.23 -37.98 -25.23
CA HIS A 9 54.99 -37.65 -23.82
C HIS A 9 54.74 -36.15 -23.62
N ILE A 10 55.50 -35.28 -24.30
CA ILE A 10 55.31 -33.83 -24.26
C ILE A 10 53.94 -33.44 -24.83
N ASN A 11 53.53 -34.01 -25.98
CA ASN A 11 52.22 -33.74 -26.58
C ASN A 11 51.06 -34.20 -25.68
N LYS A 12 51.20 -35.32 -24.96
CA LYS A 12 50.21 -35.78 -23.97
C LYS A 12 50.11 -34.83 -22.76
N LEU A 13 51.24 -34.32 -22.27
CA LEU A 13 51.27 -33.35 -21.18
C LEU A 13 50.61 -32.02 -21.59
N ILE A 14 50.91 -31.53 -22.79
CA ILE A 14 50.28 -30.33 -23.36
C ILE A 14 48.77 -30.53 -23.52
N ALA A 15 48.33 -31.66 -24.08
CA ALA A 15 46.91 -31.97 -24.24
C ALA A 15 46.17 -32.09 -22.90
N SER A 16 46.78 -32.71 -21.89
CA SER A 16 46.24 -32.79 -20.53
C SER A 16 46.14 -31.40 -19.88
N GLY A 17 47.18 -30.57 -20.02
CA GLY A 17 47.15 -29.19 -19.52
C GLY A 17 46.08 -28.34 -20.19
N LEU A 18 45.90 -28.47 -21.51
CA LEU A 18 44.82 -27.80 -22.24
C LEU A 18 43.44 -28.25 -21.76
N LEU A 19 43.24 -29.56 -21.54
CA LEU A 19 41.99 -30.10 -21.04
C LEU A 19 41.66 -29.54 -19.65
N VAL A 20 42.64 -29.47 -18.75
CA VAL A 20 42.47 -28.87 -17.42
C VAL A 20 42.10 -27.39 -17.52
N MET A 21 42.76 -26.63 -18.39
CA MET A 21 42.43 -25.20 -18.61
C MET A 21 41.02 -25.01 -19.14
N VAL A 22 40.58 -25.84 -20.09
CA VAL A 22 39.20 -25.82 -20.61
C VAL A 22 38.21 -26.15 -19.49
N CYS A 23 38.44 -27.20 -18.70
CA CYS A 23 37.59 -27.54 -17.57
C CYS A 23 37.49 -26.41 -16.53
N LEU A 24 38.61 -25.76 -16.20
CA LEU A 24 38.64 -24.62 -15.28
C LEU A 24 37.86 -23.42 -15.84
N SER A 25 38.00 -23.14 -17.15
CA SER A 25 37.25 -22.06 -17.79
C SER A 25 35.74 -22.33 -17.79
N LEU A 26 35.32 -23.57 -18.04
CA LEU A 26 33.92 -23.97 -17.98
C LEU A 26 33.36 -23.89 -16.56
N LEU A 27 34.16 -24.29 -15.56
CA LEU A 27 33.81 -24.17 -14.14
C LEU A 27 33.62 -22.70 -13.73
N LEU A 28 34.54 -21.81 -14.14
CA LEU A 28 34.42 -20.37 -13.87
C LEU A 28 33.17 -19.78 -14.52
N ILE A 29 32.90 -20.11 -15.78
CA ILE A 29 31.67 -19.67 -16.48
C ILE A 29 30.43 -20.18 -15.73
N TYR A 30 30.42 -21.45 -15.33
CA TYR A 30 29.31 -22.03 -14.57
C TYR A 30 29.09 -21.30 -13.24
N VAL A 31 30.14 -21.06 -12.45
CA VAL A 31 30.05 -20.34 -11.17
C VAL A 31 29.55 -18.90 -11.38
N CYS A 32 30.00 -18.20 -12.42
CA CYS A 32 29.51 -16.85 -12.72
C CYS A 32 28.03 -16.84 -13.12
N ILE A 33 27.57 -17.82 -13.90
CA ILE A 33 26.15 -17.95 -14.29
C ILE A 33 25.29 -18.27 -13.06
N ASP A 34 25.74 -19.20 -12.22
CA ASP A 34 25.03 -19.63 -11.02
C ASP A 34 24.93 -18.50 -9.97
N ALA A 35 26.01 -17.74 -9.78
CA ALA A 35 26.02 -16.57 -8.91
C ALA A 35 25.00 -15.51 -9.36
N LYS A 36 24.99 -15.15 -10.64
CA LYS A 36 24.02 -14.19 -11.22
C LYS A 36 22.57 -14.68 -11.10
N THR A 37 22.36 -15.97 -11.31
CA THR A 37 21.02 -16.57 -11.24
C THR A 37 20.50 -16.58 -9.80
N THR A 38 21.38 -16.92 -8.84
CA THR A 38 21.07 -16.91 -7.42
C THR A 38 20.77 -15.50 -6.92
N GLU A 39 21.57 -14.50 -7.31
CA GLU A 39 21.34 -13.09 -6.97
C GLU A 39 19.97 -12.61 -7.45
N LYS A 40 19.64 -12.83 -8.74
CA LYS A 40 18.32 -12.48 -9.30
C LYS A 40 17.17 -13.13 -8.53
N ARG A 41 17.31 -14.42 -8.19
CA ARG A 41 16.30 -15.16 -7.41
C ARG A 41 16.13 -14.59 -6.01
N LEU A 42 17.23 -14.27 -5.32
CA LEU A 42 17.21 -13.67 -3.99
C LEU A 42 16.54 -12.29 -4.01
N LEU A 43 16.86 -11.45 -5.00
CA LEU A 43 16.25 -10.15 -5.17
C LEU A 43 14.73 -10.25 -5.41
N GLN A 44 14.30 -11.16 -6.30
CA GLN A 44 12.88 -11.39 -6.53
C GLN A 44 12.15 -11.90 -5.27
N GLN A 45 12.79 -12.76 -4.47
CA GLN A 45 12.26 -13.19 -3.18
C GLN A 45 12.14 -12.03 -2.20
N GLN A 46 13.16 -11.17 -2.12
CA GLN A 46 13.12 -9.96 -1.29
C GLN A 46 11.99 -9.02 -1.72
N PHE A 47 11.83 -8.77 -3.02
CA PHE A 47 10.72 -8.00 -3.56
C PHE A 47 9.37 -8.62 -3.16
N ASN A 48 9.16 -9.93 -3.36
CA ASN A 48 7.91 -10.59 -2.94
C ASN A 48 7.63 -10.37 -1.44
N PHE A 49 8.61 -10.61 -0.57
CA PHE A 49 8.43 -10.44 0.87
C PHE A 49 8.19 -8.98 1.25
N SER A 50 8.91 -8.03 0.66
CA SER A 50 8.70 -6.60 0.92
C SER A 50 7.31 -6.15 0.51
N LEU A 51 6.76 -6.67 -0.60
CA LEU A 51 5.45 -6.26 -1.11
C LEU A 51 4.33 -6.77 -0.20
N VAL A 52 4.43 -8.03 0.20
CA VAL A 52 3.48 -8.66 1.12
C VAL A 52 3.55 -8.02 2.51
N ASN A 53 4.76 -7.79 3.04
CA ASN A 53 4.93 -7.13 4.34
C ASN A 53 4.35 -5.71 4.34
N LEU A 54 4.60 -4.96 3.26
CA LEU A 54 4.03 -3.62 3.08
C LEU A 54 2.50 -3.64 3.09
N SER A 55 1.85 -4.52 2.32
CA SER A 55 0.39 -4.59 2.31
C SER A 55 -0.17 -5.03 3.67
N GLN A 56 0.50 -5.94 4.37
CA GLN A 56 0.13 -6.38 5.72
C GLN A 56 0.24 -5.26 6.76
N ASN A 57 1.28 -4.44 6.70
CA ASN A 57 1.43 -3.29 7.59
C ASN A 57 0.34 -2.23 7.36
N ILE A 58 0.02 -1.96 6.09
CA ILE A 58 -1.10 -1.07 5.74
C ILE A 58 -2.42 -1.67 6.24
N ASP A 59 -2.66 -2.97 6.00
CA ASP A 59 -3.86 -3.67 6.43
C ASP A 59 -4.05 -3.61 7.95
N ALA A 60 -3.00 -3.87 8.72
CA ALA A 60 -3.03 -3.83 10.18
C ALA A 60 -3.35 -2.41 10.69
N ARG A 61 -2.71 -1.38 10.12
CA ARG A 61 -2.97 0.02 10.48
C ARG A 61 -4.42 0.41 10.19
N ILE A 62 -4.92 0.08 9.00
CA ILE A 62 -6.29 0.43 8.58
C ILE A 62 -7.33 -0.37 9.36
N SER A 63 -7.07 -1.64 9.66
CA SER A 63 -7.93 -2.46 10.54
C SER A 63 -8.05 -1.86 11.94
N SER A 64 -6.94 -1.41 12.52
CA SER A 64 -6.95 -0.69 13.81
C SER A 64 -7.78 0.60 13.72
N MET A 65 -7.62 1.36 12.64
CA MET A 65 -8.40 2.57 12.39
C MET A 65 -9.90 2.29 12.27
N LYS A 66 -10.29 1.24 11.52
CA LYS A 66 -11.69 0.81 11.40
C LYS A 66 -12.30 0.48 12.75
N LEU A 67 -11.55 -0.19 13.63
CA LEU A 67 -12.00 -0.50 14.97
C LEU A 67 -12.23 0.76 15.82
N ILE A 68 -11.34 1.74 15.73
CA ILE A 68 -11.49 3.03 16.44
C ILE A 68 -12.74 3.77 15.94
N ALA A 69 -12.90 3.91 14.63
CA ALA A 69 -14.09 4.54 14.04
C ALA A 69 -15.37 3.80 14.45
N LYS A 70 -15.39 2.47 14.32
CA LYS A 70 -16.52 1.67 14.75
C LYS A 70 -16.85 1.88 16.23
N THR A 71 -15.85 1.88 17.10
CA THR A 71 -16.06 2.10 18.55
C THR A 71 -16.63 3.48 18.81
N LEU A 72 -16.09 4.51 18.17
CA LEU A 72 -16.51 5.90 18.35
C LEU A 72 -17.95 6.14 17.87
N ALA A 73 -18.31 5.62 16.69
CA ALA A 73 -19.67 5.71 16.16
C ALA A 73 -20.72 4.96 17.00
N ASN A 74 -20.30 3.94 17.77
CA ASN A 74 -21.17 3.15 18.63
C ASN A 74 -21.07 3.54 20.13
N ASP A 75 -20.35 4.61 20.46
CA ASP A 75 -20.08 4.96 21.85
C ASP A 75 -21.35 5.42 22.57
N LYS A 76 -21.77 4.66 23.59
CA LYS A 76 -23.02 4.90 24.31
C LYS A 76 -23.06 6.27 24.99
N HIS A 77 -21.93 6.80 25.47
CA HIS A 77 -21.90 8.11 26.11
C HIS A 77 -22.13 9.24 25.09
N ILE A 78 -21.65 9.08 23.86
CA ILE A 78 -21.95 10.01 22.77
C ILE A 78 -23.44 9.95 22.45
N HIS A 79 -24.01 8.75 22.31
CA HIS A 79 -25.44 8.59 22.02
C HIS A 79 -26.34 9.13 23.13
N ASP A 80 -25.95 9.00 24.40
CA ASP A 80 -26.69 9.61 25.52
C ASP A 80 -26.65 11.14 25.46
N TRP A 81 -25.54 11.73 25.04
CA TRP A 81 -25.44 13.17 24.82
C TRP A 81 -26.29 13.64 23.63
N VAL A 82 -26.28 12.89 22.51
CA VAL A 82 -27.18 13.12 21.36
C VAL A 82 -28.64 13.08 21.79
N ALA A 83 -29.04 12.09 22.59
CA ALA A 83 -30.41 11.93 23.09
C ALA A 83 -30.86 13.09 24.00
N THR A 84 -29.93 13.76 24.68
CA THR A 84 -30.22 14.99 25.45
C THR A 84 -30.32 16.26 24.59
N GLY A 85 -30.17 16.16 23.27
CA GLY A 85 -30.25 17.30 22.35
C GLY A 85 -28.96 18.12 22.28
N PHE A 86 -27.80 17.48 22.44
CA PHE A 86 -26.47 18.12 22.34
C PHE A 86 -26.25 19.22 23.39
N THR A 87 -26.50 18.93 24.67
CA THR A 87 -26.34 19.93 25.73
C THR A 87 -24.90 20.48 25.76
N ALA A 88 -24.76 21.80 25.78
CA ALA A 88 -23.47 22.47 25.61
C ALA A 88 -22.45 22.14 26.72
N ASP A 89 -22.93 21.84 27.93
CA ASP A 89 -22.10 21.46 29.09
C ASP A 89 -21.34 20.14 28.90
N LYS A 90 -21.79 19.29 27.96
CA LYS A 90 -21.21 17.95 27.70
C LYS A 90 -20.40 17.87 26.41
N GLU A 91 -20.39 18.90 25.57
CA GLU A 91 -19.62 18.90 24.31
C GLU A 91 -18.13 18.65 24.57
N SER A 92 -17.58 19.26 25.64
CA SER A 92 -16.17 19.11 26.02
C SER A 92 -15.75 17.64 26.22
N ILE A 93 -16.67 16.76 26.64
CA ILE A 93 -16.40 15.33 26.83
C ILE A 93 -16.15 14.66 25.48
N LEU A 94 -16.97 14.96 24.47
CA LEU A 94 -16.76 14.47 23.11
C LEU A 94 -15.45 15.00 22.55
N VAL A 95 -15.23 16.31 22.62
CA VAL A 95 -14.03 16.95 22.06
C VAL A 95 -12.75 16.40 22.71
N ASN A 96 -12.73 16.25 24.04
CA ASN A 96 -11.61 15.65 24.75
C ASN A 96 -11.37 14.19 24.34
N LYS A 97 -12.43 13.40 24.14
CA LYS A 97 -12.32 12.02 23.63
C LYS A 97 -11.71 11.99 22.23
N LEU A 98 -12.19 12.83 21.31
CA LEU A 98 -11.66 12.94 19.96
C LEU A 98 -10.19 13.41 19.96
N GLY A 99 -9.86 14.41 20.78
CA GLY A 99 -8.49 14.91 20.95
C GLY A 99 -7.55 13.87 21.55
N PHE A 100 -8.01 13.06 22.51
CA PHE A 100 -7.25 11.92 23.02
C PHE A 100 -6.93 10.91 21.92
N LEU A 101 -7.93 10.50 21.13
CA LEU A 101 -7.72 9.57 20.01
C LEU A 101 -6.73 10.13 18.99
N VAL A 102 -6.80 11.43 18.70
CA VAL A 102 -5.85 12.11 17.82
C VAL A 102 -4.42 11.99 18.31
N LYS A 103 -4.20 12.30 19.59
CA LYS A 103 -2.87 12.25 20.21
C LYS A 103 -2.33 10.82 20.34
N GLU A 104 -3.14 9.90 20.87
CA GLU A 104 -2.73 8.54 21.19
C GLU A 104 -2.37 7.72 19.94
N TYR A 105 -3.16 7.87 18.86
CA TYR A 105 -2.99 7.06 17.65
C TYR A 105 -2.24 7.79 16.52
N GLY A 106 -1.76 9.02 16.77
CA GLY A 106 -1.08 9.82 15.74
C GLY A 106 -1.99 10.12 14.54
N LEU A 107 -3.23 10.52 14.81
CA LEU A 107 -4.20 10.86 13.77
C LEU A 107 -4.06 12.35 13.40
N THR A 108 -4.47 12.70 12.19
CA THR A 108 -4.63 14.11 11.78
C THR A 108 -6.01 14.65 12.13
N SER A 109 -7.00 13.76 12.32
CA SER A 109 -8.32 14.13 12.82
C SER A 109 -9.06 12.92 13.39
N ALA A 110 -9.93 13.18 14.36
CA ALA A 110 -11.04 12.31 14.74
C ALA A 110 -12.32 13.14 14.77
N SER A 111 -13.43 12.55 14.36
CA SER A 111 -14.71 13.24 14.22
C SER A 111 -15.91 12.35 14.50
N PHE A 112 -17.02 13.00 14.86
CA PHE A 112 -18.33 12.37 15.02
C PHE A 112 -19.38 13.22 14.30
N ALA A 113 -20.30 12.56 13.61
CA ALA A 113 -21.48 13.16 13.00
C ALA A 113 -22.73 12.45 13.50
N ASP A 114 -23.76 13.23 13.80
CA ASP A 114 -25.11 12.68 13.97
C ASP A 114 -25.82 12.68 12.61
N LYS A 115 -26.30 11.51 12.16
CA LYS A 115 -26.93 11.30 10.86
C LYS A 115 -28.32 11.94 10.75
N ASN A 116 -28.99 12.23 11.85
CA ASN A 116 -30.34 12.80 11.83
C ASN A 116 -30.31 14.32 11.71
N THR A 117 -29.38 14.96 12.42
CA THR A 117 -29.24 16.42 12.44
C THR A 117 -28.14 16.92 11.53
N HIS A 118 -27.29 16.03 11.01
CA HIS A 118 -26.10 16.33 10.22
C HIS A 118 -25.10 17.24 10.93
N LYS A 119 -25.23 17.41 12.26
CA LYS A 119 -24.25 18.13 13.07
C LYS A 119 -22.96 17.32 13.12
N TYR A 120 -21.84 18.02 12.95
CA TYR A 120 -20.52 17.43 12.81
C TYR A 120 -19.53 18.10 13.74
N TRP A 121 -18.80 17.27 14.49
CA TRP A 121 -17.73 17.67 15.40
C TRP A 121 -16.43 17.04 14.96
N ASN A 122 -15.33 17.76 15.15
CA ASN A 122 -13.99 17.18 15.14
C ASN A 122 -13.35 17.37 16.52
N HIS A 123 -12.09 16.93 16.64
CA HIS A 123 -11.26 17.12 17.83
C HIS A 123 -11.00 18.59 18.24
N GLU A 124 -11.44 19.57 17.44
CA GLU A 124 -11.33 21.01 17.74
C GLU A 124 -12.66 21.60 18.24
N GLY A 125 -13.77 20.85 18.17
CA GLY A 125 -15.09 21.31 18.58
C GLY A 125 -16.18 21.03 17.55
N PHE A 126 -17.34 21.65 17.77
CA PHE A 126 -18.39 21.74 16.75
C PHE A 126 -17.84 22.42 15.50
N LEU A 127 -17.95 21.73 14.36
CA LEU A 127 -17.45 22.25 13.10
C LEU A 127 -18.55 22.94 12.31
N ARG A 128 -19.65 22.22 12.02
CA ARG A 128 -20.81 22.73 11.26
C ARG A 128 -21.96 21.72 11.20
N VAL A 129 -23.09 22.15 10.62
CA VAL A 129 -24.12 21.26 10.07
C VAL A 129 -23.79 20.98 8.61
N LEU A 130 -23.66 19.70 8.25
CA LEU A 130 -23.31 19.28 6.89
C LEU A 130 -24.49 19.52 5.93
N GLN A 131 -24.18 19.96 4.70
CA GLN A 131 -25.18 20.34 3.69
C GLN A 131 -25.07 19.45 2.43
N PRO A 132 -26.18 18.94 1.85
CA PRO A 132 -26.15 18.05 0.69
C PRO A 132 -25.39 18.58 -0.53
N GLU A 133 -25.44 19.90 -0.74
CA GLU A 133 -24.83 20.57 -1.90
C GLU A 133 -23.31 20.75 -1.73
N ILE A 134 -22.81 20.74 -0.48
CA ILE A 134 -21.42 21.02 -0.13
C ILE A 134 -20.70 19.73 0.27
N ASP A 135 -21.27 18.97 1.19
CA ASP A 135 -20.70 17.78 1.80
C ASP A 135 -21.15 16.51 1.05
N THR A 136 -21.06 16.53 -0.28
CA THR A 136 -21.59 15.48 -1.17
C THR A 136 -21.05 14.09 -0.84
N TRP A 137 -19.80 13.99 -0.39
CA TRP A 137 -19.17 12.75 0.07
C TRP A 137 -19.94 12.10 1.24
N TYR A 138 -20.41 12.92 2.19
CA TYR A 138 -21.09 12.44 3.40
C TYR A 138 -22.47 11.89 3.04
N PHE A 139 -23.25 12.64 2.25
CA PHE A 139 -24.58 12.18 1.85
C PHE A 139 -24.54 11.00 0.87
N ALA A 140 -23.53 10.95 -0.02
CA ALA A 140 -23.29 9.77 -0.85
C ALA A 140 -22.92 8.55 0.01
N TYR A 141 -22.12 8.73 1.06
CA TYR A 141 -21.77 7.67 1.99
C TYR A 141 -23.00 7.16 2.76
N LEU A 142 -23.83 8.04 3.31
CA LEU A 142 -25.08 7.64 3.96
C LEU A 142 -25.97 6.82 3.01
N LYS A 143 -26.10 7.25 1.75
CA LYS A 143 -26.90 6.56 0.74
C LYS A 143 -26.34 5.20 0.33
N SER A 144 -25.03 4.99 0.44
CA SER A 144 -24.40 3.72 0.04
C SER A 144 -24.87 2.53 0.88
N GLY A 145 -25.27 2.75 2.13
CA GLY A 145 -25.61 1.67 3.08
C GLY A 145 -24.40 0.87 3.59
N GLU A 146 -23.20 1.17 3.11
CA GLU A 146 -21.98 0.52 3.56
C GLU A 146 -21.59 0.99 4.96
N SER A 147 -21.19 0.07 5.84
CA SER A 147 -20.83 0.41 7.22
C SER A 147 -19.48 1.13 7.32
N ASP A 148 -18.59 0.91 6.34
CA ASP A 148 -17.25 1.47 6.29
C ASP A 148 -17.02 2.22 4.97
N LEU A 149 -16.29 3.33 5.02
CA LEU A 149 -15.79 4.03 3.84
C LEU A 149 -14.35 4.48 4.07
N ILE A 150 -13.46 4.01 3.20
CA ILE A 150 -12.08 4.47 3.14
C ILE A 150 -11.90 5.38 1.93
N SER A 151 -11.32 6.56 2.14
CA SER A 151 -11.09 7.53 1.08
C SER A 151 -9.75 8.24 1.26
N VAL A 152 -9.11 8.57 0.14
CA VAL A 152 -7.90 9.41 0.11
C VAL A 152 -8.27 10.83 -0.25
N TYR A 153 -7.75 11.80 0.51
CA TYR A 153 -7.83 13.21 0.19
C TYR A 153 -6.44 13.76 -0.11
N HIS A 154 -6.32 14.48 -1.22
CA HIS A 154 -5.08 15.14 -1.65
C HIS A 154 -5.20 16.64 -1.38
N ASP A 155 -4.59 17.11 -0.30
CA ASP A 155 -4.49 18.54 -0.01
C ASP A 155 -3.34 19.13 -0.82
N LYS A 156 -3.67 19.64 -2.02
CA LYS A 156 -2.70 20.29 -2.92
C LYS A 156 -2.05 21.53 -2.32
N ASN A 157 -2.74 22.23 -1.42
CA ASN A 157 -2.21 23.45 -0.81
C ASN A 157 -1.16 23.14 0.24
N LYS A 158 -1.31 22.02 0.94
CA LYS A 158 -0.38 21.57 1.99
C LYS A 158 0.60 20.49 1.52
N ASN A 159 0.52 20.09 0.26
CA ASN A 159 1.26 18.95 -0.31
C ASN A 159 1.17 17.70 0.59
N ARG A 160 -0.04 17.41 1.07
CA ARG A 160 -0.32 16.34 2.03
C ARG A 160 -1.39 15.40 1.48
N VAL A 161 -1.22 14.11 1.73
CA VAL A 161 -2.23 13.10 1.44
C VAL A 161 -2.76 12.57 2.77
N ASP A 162 -4.07 12.61 2.98
CA ASP A 162 -4.72 12.04 4.16
C ASP A 162 -5.56 10.84 3.76
N VAL A 163 -5.55 9.78 4.59
CA VAL A 163 -6.51 8.68 4.50
C VAL A 163 -7.54 8.83 5.59
N TYR A 164 -8.80 8.82 5.18
CA TYR A 164 -9.96 8.81 6.03
C TYR A 164 -10.52 7.40 6.12
N VAL A 165 -10.77 6.95 7.33
CA VAL A 165 -11.50 5.72 7.64
C VAL A 165 -12.76 6.13 8.40
N ASN A 166 -13.90 5.94 7.75
CA ASN A 166 -15.19 6.31 8.29
C ASN A 166 -15.99 5.06 8.62
N TYR A 167 -16.76 5.12 9.71
CA TYR A 167 -17.75 4.11 10.05
C TYR A 167 -19.11 4.78 10.25
N GLN A 168 -20.16 4.21 9.69
CA GLN A 168 -21.53 4.57 10.01
C GLN A 168 -22.29 3.39 10.64
N GLN A 169 -23.13 3.68 11.63
CA GLN A 169 -24.16 2.75 12.04
C GLN A 169 -25.18 2.62 10.90
N THR A 170 -25.40 1.41 10.39
CA THR A 170 -26.44 1.14 9.38
C THR A 170 -27.82 1.37 9.97
N ASP A 171 -28.04 0.90 11.21
CA ASP A 171 -29.33 0.94 11.91
C ASP A 171 -29.37 2.01 13.02
N GLY A 172 -28.49 3.00 12.96
CA GLY A 172 -28.35 4.04 13.98
C GLY A 172 -27.92 5.38 13.40
N ASN A 173 -27.73 6.37 14.28
CA ASN A 173 -27.46 7.75 13.88
C ASN A 173 -25.98 8.13 13.98
N GLY A 174 -25.14 7.29 14.57
CA GLY A 174 -23.72 7.58 14.74
C GLY A 174 -22.95 7.37 13.45
N LEU A 175 -22.20 8.39 13.05
CA LEU A 175 -21.11 8.29 12.08
C LEU A 175 -19.86 8.83 12.74
N SER A 176 -18.73 8.18 12.49
CA SER A 176 -17.44 8.73 12.90
C SER A 176 -16.44 8.62 11.76
N GLY A 177 -15.46 9.51 11.78
CA GLY A 177 -14.35 9.50 10.87
C GLY A 177 -13.05 9.66 11.64
N ILE A 178 -12.03 8.94 11.23
CA ILE A 178 -10.67 9.23 11.65
C ILE A 178 -9.78 9.38 10.42
N ALA A 179 -8.83 10.31 10.50
CA ALA A 179 -7.88 10.59 9.45
C ALA A 179 -6.47 10.44 9.98
N THR A 180 -5.57 9.91 9.17
CA THR A 180 -4.13 9.95 9.47
C THR A 180 -3.40 10.45 8.23
N SER A 181 -2.26 11.12 8.43
CA SER A 181 -1.44 11.47 7.30
C SER A 181 -0.99 10.18 6.62
N PHE A 182 -1.28 10.10 5.33
CA PHE A 182 -0.76 9.04 4.51
C PHE A 182 0.76 9.20 4.31
N ASP A 183 1.39 10.30 4.75
CA ASP A 183 2.84 10.47 4.79
C ASP A 183 3.53 9.33 5.54
N GLY A 184 2.92 8.79 6.61
CA GLY A 184 3.46 7.62 7.30
C GLY A 184 3.45 6.36 6.42
N VAL A 185 2.40 6.18 5.60
CA VAL A 185 2.36 5.09 4.62
C VAL A 185 3.29 5.37 3.43
N LEU A 186 3.37 6.63 2.96
CA LEU A 186 4.32 7.07 1.95
C LEU A 186 5.76 6.90 2.42
N GLU A 187 6.06 7.07 3.70
CA GLU A 187 7.38 6.84 4.27
C GLU A 187 7.72 5.35 4.23
N ILE A 188 6.77 4.47 4.59
CA ILE A 188 6.94 3.01 4.41
C ILE A 188 7.17 2.69 2.92
N LEU A 189 6.43 3.33 2.00
CA LEU A 189 6.59 3.15 0.55
C LEU A 189 7.95 3.67 0.06
N LYS A 190 8.36 4.88 0.46
CA LYS A 190 9.63 5.54 0.08
C LYS A 190 10.85 4.84 0.65
N ASN A 191 10.74 4.27 1.84
CA ASN A 191 11.81 3.48 2.47
C ASN A 191 11.78 2.01 2.06
N SER A 192 10.78 1.58 1.28
CA SER A 192 10.74 0.23 0.74
C SER A 192 11.83 0.02 -0.29
N LEU A 193 12.21 -1.24 -0.50
CA LEU A 193 13.10 -1.65 -1.58
C LEU A 193 12.59 -1.14 -2.94
N PHE A 194 11.27 -1.02 -3.13
CA PHE A 194 10.67 -0.63 -4.42
C PHE A 194 10.96 0.80 -4.83
N ALA A 195 11.02 1.74 -3.89
CA ALA A 195 11.20 3.16 -4.21
C ALA A 195 12.52 3.45 -4.92
N LYS A 196 13.53 2.59 -4.75
CA LYS A 196 14.81 2.68 -5.48
C LYS A 196 14.79 1.99 -6.84
N HIS A 197 13.82 1.11 -7.09
CA HIS A 197 13.81 0.19 -8.22
C HIS A 197 12.61 0.38 -9.16
N GLY A 198 11.65 1.24 -8.84
CA GLY A 198 10.54 1.59 -9.72
C GLY A 198 9.37 2.22 -9.00
N ASP A 199 8.19 2.00 -9.56
CA ASP A 199 6.96 2.68 -9.14
C ASP A 199 6.14 1.81 -8.18
N ILE A 200 5.52 2.46 -7.20
CA ILE A 200 4.59 1.82 -6.28
C ILE A 200 3.32 2.65 -6.10
N TYR A 201 2.21 1.94 -6.16
CA TYR A 201 0.86 2.50 -6.20
C TYR A 201 0.01 1.88 -5.10
N LEU A 202 -0.85 2.68 -4.48
CA LEU A 202 -2.02 2.18 -3.79
C LEU A 202 -3.23 2.34 -4.72
N VAL A 203 -3.92 1.25 -4.98
CA VAL A 203 -4.93 1.16 -6.05
C VAL A 203 -6.20 0.52 -5.51
N ASP A 204 -7.36 1.08 -5.83
CA ASP A 204 -8.63 0.44 -5.47
C ASP A 204 -8.95 -0.78 -6.35
N ASN A 205 -10.02 -1.49 -6.00
CA ASN A 205 -10.48 -2.68 -6.73
C ASN A 205 -10.92 -2.43 -8.19
N LEU A 206 -11.06 -1.17 -8.61
CA LEU A 206 -11.37 -0.80 -10.00
C LEU A 206 -10.11 -0.42 -10.79
N GLY A 207 -8.93 -0.49 -10.17
CA GLY A 207 -7.68 -0.10 -10.81
C GLY A 207 -7.46 1.40 -10.83
N LYS A 208 -8.18 2.20 -10.03
CA LYS A 208 -7.92 3.64 -9.89
C LYS A 208 -6.81 3.85 -8.87
N ILE A 209 -5.82 4.66 -9.26
CA ILE A 209 -4.68 4.97 -8.41
C ILE A 209 -5.13 6.00 -7.38
N GLN A 210 -5.04 5.60 -6.11
CA GLN A 210 -5.41 6.43 -4.97
C GLN A 210 -4.20 7.19 -4.45
N VAL A 211 -3.02 6.55 -4.45
CA VAL A 211 -1.75 7.14 -4.03
C VAL A 211 -0.59 6.65 -4.90
N HIS A 212 0.40 7.53 -5.10
CA HIS A 212 1.70 7.26 -5.71
C HIS A 212 2.83 7.67 -4.76
N ALA A 213 3.93 6.91 -4.69
CA ALA A 213 5.07 7.23 -3.81
C ALA A 213 5.76 8.56 -4.15
N GLU A 214 5.84 8.88 -5.44
CA GLU A 214 6.16 10.23 -5.91
C GLU A 214 4.86 11.05 -6.00
N ALA A 215 4.79 12.14 -5.24
CA ALA A 215 3.59 12.94 -5.06
C ALA A 215 3.06 13.61 -6.35
N ASP A 216 3.86 13.62 -7.42
CA ASP A 216 3.62 14.45 -8.60
C ASP A 216 3.60 13.67 -9.93
N VAL A 217 2.96 12.49 -9.95
CA VAL A 217 2.64 11.82 -11.22
C VAL A 217 1.43 12.50 -11.85
N ALA A 218 1.66 13.70 -12.39
CA ALA A 218 0.69 14.45 -13.15
C ALA A 218 0.27 13.67 -14.42
N GLY A 219 -0.81 12.88 -14.34
CA GLY A 219 -1.46 12.28 -15.51
C GLY A 219 -1.93 10.84 -15.37
N ILE A 220 -1.40 10.05 -14.42
CA ILE A 220 -1.81 8.65 -14.24
C ILE A 220 -2.88 8.57 -13.14
N LYS A 221 -4.15 8.45 -13.55
CA LYS A 221 -5.30 8.32 -12.64
C LYS A 221 -5.73 6.86 -12.44
N SER A 222 -5.28 5.96 -13.30
CA SER A 222 -5.66 4.55 -13.28
C SER A 222 -4.54 3.68 -13.85
N LEU A 223 -4.45 2.43 -13.37
CA LEU A 223 -3.61 1.40 -13.97
C LEU A 223 -3.93 1.17 -15.44
N GLN A 224 -5.16 1.45 -15.90
CA GLN A 224 -5.55 1.32 -17.31
C GLN A 224 -4.78 2.25 -18.24
N ASN A 225 -4.19 3.33 -17.71
CA ASN A 225 -3.34 4.24 -18.48
C ASN A 225 -1.93 3.66 -18.72
N VAL A 226 -1.55 2.61 -17.97
CA VAL A 226 -0.19 2.04 -17.96
C VAL A 226 -0.19 0.58 -18.44
N PHE A 227 -1.23 -0.17 -18.10
CA PHE A 227 -1.35 -1.60 -18.36
C PHE A 227 -2.66 -1.91 -19.10
N SER A 228 -2.61 -2.88 -20.01
CA SER A 228 -3.82 -3.44 -20.65
C SER A 228 -4.76 -4.08 -19.62
N LYS A 229 -6.05 -4.15 -19.96
CA LYS A 229 -7.11 -4.72 -19.12
C LYS A 229 -6.79 -6.15 -18.64
N ASP A 230 -6.29 -7.02 -19.51
CA ASP A 230 -5.97 -8.42 -19.17
C ASP A 230 -4.87 -8.56 -18.10
N ILE A 231 -4.03 -7.54 -17.97
CA ILE A 231 -3.00 -7.48 -16.92
C ILE A 231 -3.65 -7.11 -15.61
N ILE A 232 -4.46 -6.06 -15.63
CA ILE A 232 -5.14 -5.53 -14.45
C ILE A 232 -6.06 -6.58 -13.87
N ASP A 233 -6.82 -7.29 -14.71
CA ASP A 233 -7.69 -8.37 -14.29
C ASP A 233 -6.89 -9.48 -13.60
N ARG A 234 -5.70 -9.86 -14.10
CA ARG A 234 -4.85 -10.86 -13.42
C ARG A 234 -4.20 -10.33 -12.14
N LEU A 235 -3.92 -9.03 -12.09
CA LEU A 235 -3.20 -8.38 -11.01
C LEU A 235 -4.09 -8.11 -9.80
N LEU A 236 -5.32 -7.65 -10.02
CA LEU A 236 -6.25 -7.24 -8.97
C LEU A 236 -7.20 -8.38 -8.60
N GLN A 237 -6.62 -9.49 -8.16
CA GLN A 237 -7.36 -10.65 -7.66
C GLN A 237 -7.45 -10.61 -6.12
N PRO A 238 -8.57 -10.99 -5.48
CA PRO A 238 -8.72 -10.95 -4.02
C PRO A 238 -7.69 -11.77 -3.21
N ASN A 239 -6.94 -12.66 -3.87
CA ASN A 239 -5.84 -13.43 -3.30
C ASN A 239 -4.45 -13.04 -3.86
N ALA A 240 -4.36 -11.92 -4.58
CA ALA A 240 -3.12 -11.42 -5.16
C ALA A 240 -2.08 -11.19 -4.04
N SER A 241 -0.92 -11.84 -4.21
CA SER A 241 0.17 -11.79 -3.25
C SER A 241 1.49 -12.07 -3.97
N GLY A 242 2.24 -11.01 -4.22
CA GLY A 242 3.57 -11.07 -4.81
C GLY A 242 3.63 -10.62 -6.27
N PHE A 243 4.76 -10.92 -6.90
CA PHE A 243 5.09 -10.50 -8.27
C PHE A 243 4.68 -11.56 -9.30
N MET A 244 4.06 -11.08 -10.38
CA MET A 244 3.90 -11.83 -11.62
C MET A 244 5.02 -11.42 -12.59
N GLU A 245 5.65 -12.40 -13.21
CA GLU A 245 6.67 -12.12 -14.23
C GLU A 245 5.97 -11.68 -15.52
N PHE A 246 6.14 -10.41 -15.87
CA PHE A 246 5.28 -9.81 -16.89
C PHE A 246 6.04 -9.39 -18.15
N TYR A 247 7.35 -9.07 -18.05
CA TYR A 247 8.16 -8.71 -19.22
C TYR A 247 9.60 -9.24 -19.15
N PRO A 248 9.88 -10.42 -19.71
CA PRO A 248 11.25 -10.93 -19.86
C PRO A 248 12.12 -9.99 -20.72
N ALA A 249 11.51 -9.25 -21.65
CA ALA A 249 12.20 -8.37 -22.58
C ALA A 249 12.65 -7.03 -21.96
N THR A 250 12.07 -6.61 -20.84
CA THR A 250 12.38 -5.32 -20.20
C THR A 250 13.00 -5.48 -18.82
N ASP A 251 13.27 -6.72 -18.38
CA ASP A 251 13.74 -7.02 -17.02
C ASP A 251 12.90 -6.34 -15.93
N ARG A 252 11.56 -6.25 -16.10
CA ARG A 252 10.65 -5.66 -15.10
C ARG A 252 9.78 -6.71 -14.43
N LEU A 253 9.49 -6.47 -13.16
CA LEU A 253 8.58 -7.22 -12.31
C LEU A 253 7.34 -6.37 -12.00
N LEU A 254 6.17 -6.94 -12.24
CA LEU A 254 4.89 -6.33 -11.88
C LEU A 254 4.21 -7.19 -10.81
N GLY A 255 3.93 -6.62 -9.66
CA GLY A 255 3.35 -7.35 -8.54
C GLY A 255 2.19 -6.61 -7.91
N ALA A 256 1.32 -7.39 -7.26
CA ALA A 256 0.26 -6.85 -6.44
C ALA A 256 0.16 -7.64 -5.12
N SER A 257 -0.25 -6.93 -4.08
CA SER A 257 -0.61 -7.54 -2.82
C SER A 257 -1.90 -6.91 -2.28
N TYR A 258 -2.90 -7.76 -2.05
CA TYR A 258 -4.23 -7.36 -1.61
C TYR A 258 -4.23 -6.87 -0.15
N ILE A 259 -5.06 -5.86 0.13
CA ILE A 259 -5.29 -5.28 1.47
C ILE A 259 -6.77 -5.50 1.83
N PRO A 260 -7.10 -6.58 2.57
CA PRO A 260 -8.48 -6.96 2.86
C PRO A 260 -9.33 -5.88 3.53
N SER A 261 -8.76 -5.12 4.47
CA SER A 261 -9.49 -4.11 5.26
C SER A 261 -10.08 -2.97 4.44
N MET A 262 -9.54 -2.71 3.25
CA MET A 262 -9.98 -1.66 2.31
C MET A 262 -10.44 -2.17 0.96
N ASN A 263 -10.29 -3.47 0.65
CA ASN A 263 -10.51 -4.03 -0.68
C ASN A 263 -9.67 -3.35 -1.78
N TRP A 264 -8.42 -2.99 -1.43
CA TRP A 264 -7.46 -2.31 -2.32
C TRP A 264 -6.19 -3.14 -2.47
N TYR A 265 -5.23 -2.63 -3.23
CA TYR A 265 -4.01 -3.31 -3.61
C TYR A 265 -2.81 -2.39 -3.51
N VAL A 266 -1.70 -2.90 -2.97
CA VAL A 266 -0.37 -2.34 -3.26
C VAL A 266 0.07 -2.92 -4.59
N VAL A 267 0.37 -2.08 -5.57
CA VAL A 267 0.89 -2.49 -6.89
C VAL A 267 2.30 -1.95 -7.05
N ALA A 268 3.25 -2.80 -7.44
CA ALA A 268 4.64 -2.43 -7.64
C ALA A 268 5.11 -2.82 -9.03
N ASN A 269 5.75 -1.89 -9.73
CA ASN A 269 6.33 -2.09 -11.06
C ASN A 269 7.83 -1.73 -11.00
N VAL A 270 8.70 -2.72 -10.85
CA VAL A 270 10.13 -2.52 -10.53
C VAL A 270 11.08 -3.20 -11.52
N SER A 271 12.30 -2.69 -11.63
CA SER A 271 13.39 -3.29 -12.38
C SER A 271 14.00 -4.49 -11.64
N LYS A 272 14.37 -5.54 -12.38
CA LYS A 272 15.15 -6.70 -11.89
C LYS A 272 16.65 -6.42 -11.81
N VAL A 273 17.11 -5.29 -12.35
CA VAL A 273 18.53 -4.92 -12.38
C VAL A 273 18.80 -3.90 -11.27
N ILE A 274 19.78 -4.21 -10.43
CA ILE A 274 20.40 -3.28 -9.48
C ILE A 274 21.61 -2.71 -10.22
N ASP A 275 21.60 -1.42 -10.50
CA ASP A 275 22.80 -0.69 -10.95
C ASP A 275 23.76 -0.45 -9.77
#